data_AF-A0A4R8WAI2-F1
#
_entry.id   AF-A0A4R8WAI2-F1
#
_cell.length_a   1.000
_cell.length_b   1.000
_cell.length_c   1.000
_cell.angle_alpha   90.00
_cell.angle_beta   90.00
_cell.angle_gamma   90.00
#
_symmetry.space_group_name_H-M   'P 1'
#
loop_
_entity.id
_entity.type
_entity.pdbx_description
1 polymer ?
#
loop_
_entity_poly.entity_id
_entity_poly.type
_entity_poly.pdbx_seq_one_letter_code
_entity_poly.pdbx_strand_id
1 'polypeptide(L)'
;MKAVVFRGIDEPVEFTDVELAGPRSGEVRVKIAAAGVCHSDLHIRRGEWAAASPLVMGHEGSGVVIELGDGVTSLSVGDHVVLSWVPPCGECRYCLSGHEARCQKVATVVAPKGVLFDGTSRLSKGGETLHHYLGVSSFAEEVVVPASGAIKVRKDAPLDVIALVGCAVATGVGAVLNTASVEPGSTVAVIGCGGVGLNIIQGARLAGAERIIAIDIRSEKTELAAQFGSTDSIDASSVDAVAALYELLPDGVDYAFDAIGRTATTEQAIQMLGLGGAAVIVGLPPTGARASFEPLVLAEADQRILGSNYGSVRPSIDIPALVDRYMDGQLKLDPLVSARRPLSEALEALDELETGSALRTLLIP
;
A
#
# COMPACT_ATOMS: atom_id res chain seq x y z
N MET A 1 0.34 -26.42 2.86
CA MET A 1 0.25 -25.47 1.73
C MET A 1 1.63 -24.86 1.51
N LYS A 2 1.92 -24.39 0.31
CA LYS A 2 3.14 -23.64 0.01
C LYS A 2 3.01 -22.17 0.43
N ALA A 3 4.10 -21.62 0.97
CA ALA A 3 4.20 -20.23 1.38
C ALA A 3 5.65 -19.73 1.34
N VAL A 4 5.81 -18.41 1.39
CA VAL A 4 7.09 -17.71 1.43
C VAL A 4 7.38 -17.23 2.86
N VAL A 5 8.41 -17.79 3.49
CA VAL A 5 8.74 -17.58 4.89
C VAL A 5 10.01 -16.74 5.04
N PHE A 6 9.94 -15.70 5.86
CA PHE A 6 11.08 -14.89 6.29
C PHE A 6 11.39 -15.20 7.76
N ARG A 7 12.62 -15.61 8.06
CA ARG A 7 13.07 -15.97 9.42
C ARG A 7 13.85 -14.84 10.10
N GLY A 8 14.69 -14.16 9.35
CA GLY A 8 15.49 -13.04 9.79
C GLY A 8 16.38 -12.54 8.65
N ILE A 9 17.03 -11.39 8.86
CA ILE A 9 17.86 -10.73 7.82
C ILE A 9 19.10 -11.54 7.42
N ASP A 10 19.57 -12.42 8.30
CA ASP A 10 20.75 -13.26 8.08
C ASP A 10 20.39 -14.62 7.45
N GLU A 11 19.10 -14.87 7.19
CA GLU A 11 18.59 -16.11 6.61
C GLU A 11 17.93 -15.86 5.24
N PRO A 12 18.09 -16.79 4.28
CA PRO A 12 17.38 -16.69 3.02
C PRO A 12 15.87 -16.80 3.22
N VAL A 13 15.11 -16.07 2.42
CA VAL A 13 13.66 -16.25 2.33
C VAL A 13 13.37 -17.64 1.74
N GLU A 14 12.45 -18.40 2.33
CA GLU A 14 12.18 -19.79 1.95
C GLU A 14 10.82 -19.93 1.26
N PHE A 15 10.76 -20.56 0.08
CA PHE A 15 9.51 -21.13 -0.46
C PHE A 15 9.35 -22.56 0.06
N THR A 16 8.38 -22.80 0.94
CA THR A 16 8.33 -24.02 1.75
C THR A 16 6.91 -24.44 2.11
N ASP A 17 6.75 -25.67 2.62
CA ASP A 17 5.49 -26.16 3.16
C ASP A 17 5.25 -25.61 4.57
N VAL A 18 4.03 -25.12 4.78
CA VAL A 18 3.52 -24.65 6.08
C VAL A 18 2.16 -25.27 6.38
N GLU A 19 1.86 -25.36 7.66
CA GLU A 19 0.57 -25.78 8.20
C GLU A 19 -0.31 -24.54 8.42
N LEU A 20 -1.55 -24.58 7.92
CA LEU A 20 -2.56 -23.54 8.14
C LEU A 20 -3.74 -24.13 8.91
N ALA A 21 -3.93 -23.70 10.16
CA ALA A 21 -5.11 -24.04 10.94
C ALA A 21 -6.39 -23.48 10.32
N GLY A 22 -7.54 -24.09 10.60
CA GLY A 22 -8.85 -23.60 10.15
C GLY A 22 -9.21 -22.23 10.74
N PRO A 23 -10.11 -21.47 10.09
CA PRO A 23 -10.60 -20.21 10.62
C PRO A 23 -11.36 -20.44 11.94
N ARG A 24 -11.08 -19.59 12.94
CA ARG A 24 -11.85 -19.53 14.19
C ARG A 24 -12.99 -18.53 14.08
N SER A 25 -13.70 -18.31 15.19
CA SER A 25 -14.79 -17.34 15.24
C SER A 25 -14.40 -15.96 14.71
N GLY A 26 -15.19 -15.42 13.78
CA GLY A 26 -14.93 -14.12 13.14
C GLY A 26 -13.82 -14.12 12.08
N GLU A 27 -13.32 -15.27 11.66
CA GLU A 27 -12.27 -15.41 10.65
C GLU A 27 -12.80 -16.11 9.40
N VAL A 28 -12.09 -15.93 8.27
CA VAL A 28 -12.37 -16.63 7.02
C VAL A 28 -11.09 -17.19 6.44
N ARG A 29 -11.20 -18.31 5.73
CA ARG A 29 -10.13 -18.84 4.89
C ARG A 29 -10.34 -18.41 3.45
N VAL A 30 -9.29 -17.88 2.84
CA VAL A 30 -9.31 -17.37 1.46
C VAL A 30 -8.27 -18.14 0.67
N LYS A 31 -8.67 -18.69 -0.48
CA LYS A 31 -7.74 -19.19 -1.49
C LYS A 31 -7.21 -18.01 -2.28
N ILE A 32 -5.90 -17.78 -2.23
CA ILE A 32 -5.27 -16.65 -2.90
C ILE A 32 -5.29 -16.88 -4.41
N ALA A 33 -5.67 -15.83 -5.14
CA ALA A 33 -5.63 -15.81 -6.60
C ALA A 33 -4.38 -15.06 -7.10
N ALA A 34 -4.00 -13.98 -6.42
CA ALA A 34 -2.71 -13.34 -6.59
C ALA A 34 -2.30 -12.53 -5.35
N ALA A 35 -1.00 -12.27 -5.25
CA ALA A 35 -0.42 -11.33 -4.31
C ALA A 35 0.53 -10.36 -5.02
N GLY A 36 0.44 -9.07 -4.69
CA GLY A 36 1.35 -8.05 -5.22
C GLY A 36 2.64 -7.96 -4.41
N VAL A 37 3.77 -7.79 -5.09
CA VAL A 37 5.06 -7.54 -4.45
C VAL A 37 5.26 -6.04 -4.22
N CYS A 38 5.44 -5.64 -2.96
CA CYS A 38 5.48 -4.25 -2.54
C CYS A 38 6.80 -3.90 -1.81
N HIS A 39 7.19 -2.63 -1.84
CA HIS A 39 8.40 -2.15 -1.15
C HIS A 39 8.33 -2.34 0.36
N SER A 40 7.12 -2.35 0.94
CA SER A 40 6.91 -2.68 2.35
C SER A 40 7.41 -4.08 2.71
N ASP A 41 7.30 -5.06 1.80
CA ASP A 41 7.85 -6.40 2.01
C ASP A 41 9.39 -6.38 1.97
N LEU A 42 10.00 -5.51 1.16
CA LEU A 42 11.46 -5.30 1.12
C LEU A 42 11.99 -4.65 2.41
N HIS A 43 11.27 -3.69 3.00
CA HIS A 43 11.68 -3.09 4.27
C HIS A 43 11.81 -4.13 5.40
N ILE A 44 10.93 -5.15 5.41
CA ILE A 44 11.04 -6.29 6.32
C ILE A 44 12.28 -7.13 5.99
N ARG A 45 12.45 -7.51 4.71
CA ARG A 45 13.59 -8.32 4.27
C ARG A 45 14.93 -7.67 4.60
N ARG A 46 15.03 -6.34 4.49
CA ARG A 46 16.23 -5.55 4.79
C ARG A 46 16.42 -5.25 6.29
N GLY A 47 15.44 -5.56 7.13
CA GLY A 47 15.46 -5.24 8.56
C GLY A 47 15.32 -3.75 8.88
N GLU A 48 14.83 -2.95 7.93
CA GLU A 48 14.60 -1.51 8.13
C GLU A 48 13.38 -1.26 9.06
N TRP A 49 12.44 -2.22 9.06
CA TRP A 49 11.31 -2.27 9.98
C TRP A 49 11.32 -3.57 10.79
N ALA A 50 10.96 -3.46 12.06
CA ALA A 50 10.77 -4.61 12.92
C ALA A 50 9.44 -5.31 12.61
N ALA A 51 9.47 -6.63 12.49
CA ALA A 51 8.29 -7.49 12.48
C ALA A 51 8.57 -8.73 13.33
N ALA A 52 7.51 -9.32 13.90
CA ALA A 52 7.62 -10.60 14.58
C ALA A 52 8.03 -11.67 13.55
N SER A 53 9.15 -12.36 13.77
CA SER A 53 9.66 -13.41 12.88
C SER A 53 9.92 -14.70 13.68
N PRO A 54 9.86 -15.90 13.05
CA PRO A 54 9.65 -16.13 11.61
C PRO A 54 8.22 -15.81 11.16
N LEU A 55 8.03 -15.32 9.93
CA LEU A 55 6.72 -14.90 9.40
C LEU A 55 6.47 -15.39 7.98
N VAL A 56 5.20 -15.45 7.58
CA VAL A 56 4.79 -15.58 6.17
C VAL A 56 4.56 -14.19 5.58
N MET A 57 5.25 -13.88 4.48
CA MET A 57 5.29 -12.54 3.87
C MET A 57 4.01 -12.20 3.07
N GLY A 58 3.92 -10.95 2.59
CA GLY A 58 2.86 -10.47 1.70
C GLY A 58 1.66 -9.86 2.42
N HIS A 59 1.21 -8.70 1.93
CA HIS A 59 0.07 -7.96 2.49
C HIS A 59 -0.87 -7.38 1.42
N GLU A 60 -0.50 -7.47 0.15
CA GLU A 60 -1.29 -7.04 -1.00
C GLU A 60 -1.82 -8.30 -1.68
N GLY A 61 -3.11 -8.62 -1.55
CA GLY A 61 -3.63 -9.90 -2.02
C GLY A 61 -5.14 -9.90 -2.28
N SER A 62 -5.58 -10.83 -3.11
CA SER A 62 -6.99 -11.07 -3.44
C SER A 62 -7.23 -12.56 -3.60
N GLY A 63 -8.51 -12.96 -3.54
CA GLY A 63 -8.85 -14.37 -3.66
C GLY A 63 -10.32 -14.66 -3.52
N VAL A 64 -10.61 -15.93 -3.24
CA VAL A 64 -11.97 -16.44 -3.05
C VAL A 64 -12.11 -17.04 -1.66
N VAL A 65 -13.17 -16.67 -0.95
CA VAL A 65 -13.49 -17.25 0.36
C VAL A 65 -13.84 -18.73 0.17
N ILE A 66 -13.15 -19.63 0.89
CA ILE A 66 -13.36 -21.08 0.80
C ILE A 66 -13.89 -21.71 2.10
N GLU A 67 -13.74 -21.03 3.23
CA GLU A 67 -14.23 -21.51 4.54
C GLU A 67 -14.57 -20.31 5.44
N LEU A 68 -15.63 -20.45 6.24
CA LEU A 68 -16.06 -19.45 7.21
C LEU A 68 -15.86 -20.02 8.61
N GLY A 69 -15.30 -19.22 9.51
CA GLY A 69 -15.33 -19.49 10.93
C GLY A 69 -16.66 -19.10 11.58
N ASP A 70 -16.86 -19.54 12.82
CA ASP A 70 -18.12 -19.33 13.55
C ASP A 70 -18.49 -17.84 13.68
N GLY A 71 -19.76 -17.53 13.43
CA GLY A 71 -20.32 -16.18 13.60
C GLY A 71 -20.06 -15.21 12.43
N VAL A 72 -19.35 -15.64 11.38
CA VAL A 72 -19.22 -14.82 10.16
C VAL A 72 -20.54 -14.80 9.39
N THR A 73 -21.10 -13.60 9.23
CA THR A 73 -22.37 -13.37 8.52
C THR A 73 -22.24 -12.38 7.36
N SER A 74 -21.13 -11.65 7.27
CA SER A 74 -20.87 -10.64 6.23
C SER A 74 -20.38 -11.23 4.91
N LEU A 75 -19.98 -12.50 4.88
CA LEU A 75 -19.36 -13.18 3.74
C LEU A 75 -19.97 -14.56 3.51
N SER A 76 -19.83 -15.08 2.30
CA SER A 76 -20.19 -16.44 1.91
C SER A 76 -19.04 -17.14 1.20
N VAL A 77 -18.97 -18.46 1.29
CA VAL A 77 -18.07 -19.25 0.44
C VAL A 77 -18.33 -18.93 -1.04
N GLY A 78 -17.26 -18.71 -1.79
CA GLY A 78 -17.30 -18.28 -3.19
C GLY A 78 -17.40 -16.77 -3.39
N ASP A 79 -17.36 -15.95 -2.33
CA ASP A 79 -17.20 -14.51 -2.47
C ASP A 79 -15.77 -14.15 -2.89
N HIS A 80 -15.65 -13.22 -3.85
CA HIS A 80 -14.40 -12.64 -4.28
C HIS A 80 -14.03 -11.52 -3.32
N VAL A 81 -12.78 -11.50 -2.86
CA VAL A 81 -12.32 -10.55 -1.86
C VAL A 81 -10.97 -9.96 -2.22
N VAL A 82 -10.79 -8.69 -1.84
CA VAL A 82 -9.48 -8.04 -1.71
C VAL A 82 -9.14 -8.00 -0.21
N LEU A 83 -7.89 -8.32 0.13
CA LEU A 83 -7.44 -8.39 1.51
C LEU A 83 -6.94 -7.03 1.98
N SER A 84 -7.52 -6.55 3.08
CA SER A 84 -7.07 -5.36 3.79
C SER A 84 -6.07 -5.73 4.87
N TRP A 85 -4.90 -5.10 4.85
CA TRP A 85 -3.90 -5.24 5.91
C TRP A 85 -4.23 -4.39 7.16
N VAL A 86 -5.30 -3.59 7.11
CA VAL A 86 -5.94 -2.99 8.29
C VAL A 86 -7.39 -3.47 8.39
N PRO A 87 -7.63 -4.72 8.85
CA PRO A 87 -8.99 -5.16 9.13
C PRO A 87 -9.59 -4.28 10.25
N PRO A 88 -10.72 -3.57 10.00
CA PRO A 88 -11.37 -2.80 11.05
C PRO A 88 -11.91 -3.73 12.12
N CYS A 89 -11.66 -3.41 13.40
CA CYS A 89 -12.20 -4.20 14.51
C CYS A 89 -13.66 -3.87 14.85
N GLY A 90 -14.18 -2.73 14.35
CA GLY A 90 -15.55 -2.28 14.62
C GLY A 90 -15.82 -1.78 16.06
N GLU A 91 -14.88 -1.95 16.98
CA GLU A 91 -15.08 -1.70 18.42
C GLU A 91 -14.22 -0.57 19.00
N CYS A 92 -13.06 -0.24 18.39
CA CYS A 92 -12.19 0.82 18.91
C CYS A 92 -12.70 2.23 18.53
N ARG A 93 -12.28 3.26 19.27
CA ARG A 93 -12.71 4.66 19.04
C ARG A 93 -12.53 5.15 17.60
N TYR A 94 -11.49 4.67 16.91
CA TYR A 94 -11.20 5.08 15.54
C TYR A 94 -12.15 4.40 14.55
N CYS A 95 -12.39 3.10 14.70
CA CYS A 95 -13.42 2.41 13.91
C CYS A 95 -14.80 3.02 14.15
N LEU A 96 -15.18 3.28 15.42
CA LEU A 96 -16.47 3.87 15.77
C LEU A 96 -16.66 5.31 15.25
N SER A 97 -15.56 6.03 14.97
CA SER A 97 -15.60 7.37 14.37
C SER A 97 -15.38 7.36 12.84
N GLY A 98 -15.43 6.19 12.20
CA GLY A 98 -15.30 6.06 10.73
C GLY A 98 -13.86 6.12 10.20
N HIS A 99 -12.84 6.06 11.06
CA HIS A 99 -11.43 6.09 10.69
C HIS A 99 -10.82 4.68 10.73
N GLU A 100 -11.32 3.79 9.87
CA GLU A 100 -11.00 2.36 9.90
C GLU A 100 -9.51 2.05 9.67
N ALA A 101 -8.81 2.79 8.78
CA ALA A 101 -7.36 2.67 8.58
C ALA A 101 -6.52 2.99 9.84
N ARG A 102 -7.14 3.55 10.89
CA ARG A 102 -6.50 3.86 12.20
C ARG A 102 -6.93 2.85 13.28
N CYS A 103 -7.33 1.65 12.88
CA CYS A 103 -7.78 0.59 13.79
C CYS A 103 -6.75 0.32 14.89
N GLN A 104 -7.13 0.61 16.14
CA GLN A 104 -6.22 0.50 17.28
C GLN A 104 -5.80 -0.95 17.51
N LYS A 105 -6.72 -1.92 17.37
CA LYS A 105 -6.43 -3.35 17.55
C LYS A 105 -5.38 -3.84 16.56
N VAL A 106 -5.43 -3.35 15.32
CA VAL A 106 -4.41 -3.66 14.33
C VAL A 106 -3.07 -3.06 14.75
N ALA A 107 -3.06 -1.78 15.12
CA ALA A 107 -1.84 -1.05 15.45
C ALA A 107 -1.14 -1.56 16.72
N THR A 108 -1.88 -2.12 17.70
CA THR A 108 -1.31 -2.52 18.99
C THR A 108 -1.23 -4.04 19.21
N VAL A 109 -1.92 -4.84 18.39
CA VAL A 109 -1.97 -6.31 18.54
C VAL A 109 -1.54 -6.99 17.25
N VAL A 110 -2.30 -6.82 16.16
CA VAL A 110 -2.14 -7.62 14.94
C VAL A 110 -0.78 -7.39 14.30
N ALA A 111 -0.48 -6.15 13.93
CA ALA A 111 0.75 -5.80 13.23
C ALA A 111 2.01 -5.99 14.10
N PRO A 112 2.11 -5.45 15.33
CA PRO A 112 3.35 -5.53 16.11
C PRO A 112 3.66 -6.92 16.65
N LYS A 113 2.65 -7.78 16.87
CA LYS A 113 2.85 -9.15 17.39
C LYS A 113 2.79 -10.23 16.32
N GLY A 114 2.39 -9.87 15.08
CA GLY A 114 2.25 -10.81 13.97
C GLY A 114 1.22 -11.91 14.23
N VAL A 115 0.01 -11.54 14.65
CA VAL A 115 -1.07 -12.44 15.06
C VAL A 115 -2.44 -11.93 14.59
N LEU A 116 -3.49 -12.74 14.70
CA LEU A 116 -4.86 -12.30 14.43
C LEU A 116 -5.51 -11.64 15.65
N PHE A 117 -6.80 -11.28 15.56
CA PHE A 117 -7.51 -10.53 16.61
C PHE A 117 -7.60 -11.24 17.96
N ASP A 118 -7.51 -12.57 17.99
CA ASP A 118 -7.49 -13.38 19.21
C ASP A 118 -6.09 -13.47 19.85
N GLY A 119 -5.08 -12.83 19.26
CA GLY A 119 -3.71 -12.82 19.74
C GLY A 119 -2.90 -14.07 19.39
N THR A 120 -3.42 -14.94 18.52
CA THR A 120 -2.74 -16.19 18.11
C THR A 120 -2.48 -16.25 16.62
N SER A 121 -1.58 -17.14 16.21
CA SER A 121 -1.32 -17.44 14.80
C SER A 121 -2.17 -18.60 14.29
N ARG A 122 -2.27 -18.73 12.98
CA ARG A 122 -2.84 -19.89 12.27
C ARG A 122 -1.76 -20.65 11.51
N LEU A 123 -0.53 -20.14 11.51
CA LEU A 123 0.58 -20.64 10.71
C LEU A 123 1.59 -21.35 11.60
N SER A 124 1.99 -22.54 11.20
CA SER A 124 3.08 -23.30 11.84
C SER A 124 3.92 -24.07 10.83
N LYS A 125 5.13 -24.46 11.22
CA LYS A 125 5.99 -25.37 10.46
C LYS A 125 6.72 -26.29 11.42
N GLY A 126 6.40 -27.59 11.40
CA GLY A 126 7.07 -28.58 12.25
C GLY A 126 6.92 -28.29 13.76
N GLY A 127 5.77 -27.75 14.18
CA GLY A 127 5.50 -27.36 15.56
C GLY A 127 6.01 -25.97 15.96
N GLU A 128 6.82 -25.31 15.13
CA GLU A 128 7.20 -23.90 15.32
C GLU A 128 6.05 -22.98 14.88
N THR A 129 5.72 -21.97 15.68
CA THR A 129 4.76 -20.93 15.28
C THR A 129 5.39 -19.99 14.26
N LEU A 130 4.71 -19.76 13.14
CA LEU A 130 5.03 -18.69 12.22
C LEU A 130 4.08 -17.51 12.45
N HIS A 131 4.57 -16.29 12.34
CA HIS A 131 3.81 -15.06 12.52
C HIS A 131 3.07 -14.66 11.23
N HIS A 132 1.92 -14.01 11.43
CA HIS A 132 1.20 -13.31 10.36
C HIS A 132 1.89 -11.98 10.05
N TYR A 133 1.92 -11.60 8.78
CA TYR A 133 2.37 -10.27 8.36
C TYR A 133 1.16 -9.37 8.11
N LEU A 134 1.02 -8.34 8.95
CA LEU A 134 -0.12 -7.40 8.96
C LEU A 134 -1.50 -8.07 9.00
N GLY A 135 -1.58 -9.31 9.51
CA GLY A 135 -2.83 -10.09 9.54
C GLY A 135 -3.31 -10.58 8.18
N VAL A 136 -2.44 -10.63 7.16
CA VAL A 136 -2.76 -11.05 5.79
C VAL A 136 -1.92 -12.26 5.36
N SER A 137 -0.58 -12.11 5.29
CA SER A 137 0.34 -13.16 4.84
C SER A 137 0.05 -13.75 3.45
N SER A 138 -0.15 -12.88 2.45
CA SER A 138 -0.63 -13.25 1.12
C SER A 138 0.37 -13.98 0.22
N PHE A 139 1.64 -14.11 0.59
CA PHE A 139 2.60 -14.95 -0.15
C PHE A 139 2.42 -16.43 0.24
N ALA A 140 1.22 -16.95 0.02
CA ALA A 140 0.78 -18.31 0.34
C ALA A 140 -0.34 -18.75 -0.61
N GLU A 141 -0.58 -20.06 -0.74
CA GLU A 141 -1.71 -20.60 -1.52
C GLU A 141 -3.07 -20.26 -0.88
N GLU A 142 -3.12 -20.23 0.44
CA GLU A 142 -4.32 -19.91 1.23
C GLU A 142 -3.94 -19.06 2.44
N VAL A 143 -4.89 -18.27 2.94
CA VAL A 143 -4.72 -17.46 4.15
C VAL A 143 -5.92 -17.60 5.07
N VAL A 144 -5.71 -17.37 6.36
CA VAL A 144 -6.79 -17.12 7.32
C VAL A 144 -6.66 -15.70 7.83
N VAL A 145 -7.71 -14.91 7.63
CA VAL A 145 -7.77 -13.48 7.98
C VAL A 145 -9.02 -13.18 8.80
N PRO A 146 -9.06 -12.08 9.57
CA PRO A 146 -10.31 -11.61 10.16
C PRO A 146 -11.33 -11.34 9.05
N ALA A 147 -12.60 -11.71 9.26
CA ALA A 147 -13.64 -11.54 8.25
C ALA A 147 -13.81 -10.07 7.81
N SER A 148 -13.51 -9.11 8.70
CA SER A 148 -13.53 -7.69 8.38
C SER A 148 -12.38 -7.23 7.47
N GLY A 149 -11.32 -8.03 7.32
CA GLY A 149 -10.20 -7.79 6.40
C GLY A 149 -10.40 -8.41 5.02
N ALA A 150 -11.34 -9.34 4.85
CA ALA A 150 -11.69 -9.93 3.57
C ALA A 150 -12.80 -9.10 2.91
N ILE A 151 -12.42 -8.06 2.18
CA ILE A 151 -13.36 -7.08 1.64
C ILE A 151 -14.00 -7.62 0.38
N LYS A 152 -15.31 -7.89 0.45
CA LYS A 152 -16.11 -8.39 -0.66
C LYS A 152 -16.12 -7.40 -1.82
N VAL A 153 -15.85 -7.90 -3.01
CA VAL A 153 -15.89 -7.15 -4.27
C VAL A 153 -16.74 -7.89 -5.30
N ARG A 154 -17.04 -7.20 -6.41
CA ARG A 154 -17.76 -7.80 -7.54
C ARG A 154 -17.01 -9.00 -8.11
N LYS A 155 -17.75 -10.03 -8.53
CA LYS A 155 -17.18 -11.34 -8.94
C LYS A 155 -16.56 -11.33 -10.35
N ASP A 156 -16.93 -10.37 -11.18
CA ASP A 156 -16.45 -10.20 -12.54
C ASP A 156 -15.12 -9.41 -12.63
N ALA A 157 -14.63 -8.86 -11.51
CA ALA A 157 -13.33 -8.22 -11.48
C ALA A 157 -12.19 -9.26 -11.52
N PRO A 158 -11.14 -9.04 -12.33
CA PRO A 158 -10.00 -9.95 -12.44
C PRO A 158 -9.21 -9.95 -11.13
N LEU A 159 -9.28 -11.08 -10.40
CA LEU A 159 -8.70 -11.21 -9.06
C LEU A 159 -7.20 -10.88 -9.06
N ASP A 160 -6.46 -11.31 -10.07
CA ASP A 160 -5.02 -11.07 -10.15
C ASP A 160 -4.68 -9.58 -10.09
N VAL A 161 -5.32 -8.76 -10.93
CA VAL A 161 -5.05 -7.32 -11.03
C VAL A 161 -5.56 -6.57 -9.80
N ILE A 162 -6.74 -6.92 -9.29
CA ILE A 162 -7.31 -6.21 -8.13
C ILE A 162 -6.60 -6.52 -6.81
N ALA A 163 -5.67 -7.47 -6.77
CA ALA A 163 -4.77 -7.65 -5.61
C ALA A 163 -4.06 -6.34 -5.25
N LEU A 164 -3.67 -5.54 -6.26
CA LEU A 164 -3.03 -4.23 -6.10
C LEU A 164 -3.90 -3.21 -5.32
N VAL A 165 -5.22 -3.42 -5.28
CA VAL A 165 -6.15 -2.57 -4.53
C VAL A 165 -5.97 -2.74 -3.02
N GLY A 166 -5.52 -3.91 -2.58
CA GLY A 166 -5.27 -4.21 -1.17
C GLY A 166 -4.17 -3.36 -0.53
N CYS A 167 -3.28 -2.75 -1.31
CA CYS A 167 -2.28 -1.81 -0.76
C CYS A 167 -2.02 -0.62 -1.69
N ALA A 168 -1.32 -0.79 -2.81
CA ALA A 168 -0.78 0.31 -3.60
C ALA A 168 -1.84 1.30 -4.11
N VAL A 169 -2.96 0.78 -4.63
CA VAL A 169 -4.03 1.64 -5.20
C VAL A 169 -4.78 2.36 -4.10
N ALA A 170 -5.21 1.64 -3.05
CA ALA A 170 -5.88 2.23 -1.89
C ALA A 170 -5.00 3.29 -1.21
N THR A 171 -3.71 3.01 -1.08
CA THR A 171 -2.75 3.95 -0.48
C THR A 171 -2.59 5.22 -1.33
N GLY A 172 -2.33 5.07 -2.63
CA GLY A 172 -2.07 6.21 -3.51
C GLY A 172 -3.32 7.06 -3.74
N VAL A 173 -4.42 6.44 -4.18
CA VAL A 173 -5.68 7.17 -4.46
C VAL A 173 -6.26 7.73 -3.16
N GLY A 174 -6.23 6.96 -2.06
CA GLY A 174 -6.71 7.42 -0.76
C GLY A 174 -5.88 8.56 -0.18
N ALA A 175 -4.56 8.60 -0.41
CA ALA A 175 -3.74 9.73 0.03
C ALA A 175 -4.23 11.05 -0.56
N VAL A 176 -4.69 11.04 -1.81
CA VAL A 176 -5.26 12.21 -2.48
C VAL A 176 -6.68 12.50 -1.98
N LEU A 177 -7.58 11.52 -2.08
CA LEU A 177 -9.01 11.75 -1.88
C LEU A 177 -9.40 11.86 -0.40
N ASN A 178 -8.72 11.13 0.48
CA ASN A 178 -9.08 11.02 1.89
C ASN A 178 -8.12 11.80 2.79
N THR A 179 -6.81 11.63 2.63
CA THR A 179 -5.82 12.27 3.53
C THR A 179 -5.67 13.76 3.20
N ALA A 180 -5.35 14.07 1.94
CA ALA A 180 -5.12 15.44 1.50
C ALA A 180 -6.42 16.18 1.18
N SER A 181 -7.46 15.43 0.77
CA SER A 181 -8.71 15.99 0.23
C SER A 181 -8.42 17.01 -0.87
N VAL A 182 -7.63 16.60 -1.88
CA VAL A 182 -7.21 17.48 -2.99
C VAL A 182 -8.43 18.09 -3.66
N GLU A 183 -8.37 19.40 -3.87
CA GLU A 183 -9.46 20.18 -4.44
C GLU A 183 -9.38 20.21 -5.98
N PRO A 184 -10.53 20.28 -6.68
CA PRO A 184 -10.52 20.51 -8.12
C PRO A 184 -9.83 21.83 -8.48
N GLY A 185 -8.99 21.82 -9.51
CA GLY A 185 -8.21 22.98 -9.93
C GLY A 185 -6.83 23.11 -9.25
N SER A 186 -6.52 22.28 -8.25
CA SER A 186 -5.23 22.34 -7.57
C SER A 186 -4.05 21.88 -8.44
N THR A 187 -2.86 22.30 -8.03
CA THR A 187 -1.56 21.85 -8.52
C THR A 187 -0.97 20.80 -7.59
N VAL A 188 -0.45 19.71 -8.16
CA VAL A 188 0.04 18.55 -7.41
C VAL A 188 1.43 18.16 -7.87
N ALA A 189 2.39 18.04 -6.96
CA ALA A 189 3.67 17.37 -7.20
C ALA A 189 3.66 15.96 -6.60
N VAL A 190 4.18 14.97 -7.32
CA VAL A 190 4.34 13.59 -6.83
C VAL A 190 5.80 13.17 -6.97
N ILE A 191 6.48 13.04 -5.83
CA ILE A 191 7.86 12.58 -5.75
C ILE A 191 7.86 11.06 -5.63
N GLY A 192 8.39 10.40 -6.65
CA GLY A 192 8.46 8.94 -6.80
C GLY A 192 7.33 8.39 -7.67
N CYS A 193 7.67 7.88 -8.85
CA CYS A 193 6.74 7.33 -9.84
C CYS A 193 6.69 5.79 -9.78
N GLY A 194 6.72 5.24 -8.56
CA GLY A 194 6.47 3.81 -8.30
C GLY A 194 4.98 3.48 -8.22
N GLY A 195 4.63 2.24 -7.88
CA GLY A 195 3.21 1.84 -7.89
C GLY A 195 2.29 2.61 -6.94
N VAL A 196 2.79 3.16 -5.83
CA VAL A 196 1.99 4.09 -4.98
C VAL A 196 1.89 5.46 -5.65
N GLY A 197 3.01 6.05 -6.09
CA GLY A 197 3.02 7.36 -6.72
C GLY A 197 2.21 7.46 -8.00
N LEU A 198 2.24 6.43 -8.86
CA LEU A 198 1.36 6.38 -10.04
C LEU A 198 -0.13 6.37 -9.63
N ASN A 199 -0.48 5.75 -8.51
CA ASN A 199 -1.85 5.80 -7.99
C ASN A 199 -2.18 7.13 -7.28
N ILE A 200 -1.20 7.86 -6.76
CA ILE A 200 -1.38 9.27 -6.35
C ILE A 200 -1.70 10.12 -7.58
N ILE A 201 -0.98 9.95 -8.68
CA ILE A 201 -1.25 10.66 -9.94
C ILE A 201 -2.67 10.38 -10.46
N GLN A 202 -3.09 9.11 -10.46
CA GLN A 202 -4.47 8.76 -10.81
C GLN A 202 -5.48 9.38 -9.84
N GLY A 203 -5.20 9.37 -8.55
CA GLY A 203 -6.01 10.01 -7.53
C GLY A 203 -6.15 11.52 -7.78
N ALA A 204 -5.05 12.22 -8.09
CA ALA A 204 -5.04 13.66 -8.37
C ALA A 204 -5.88 13.99 -9.60
N ARG A 205 -5.77 13.17 -10.65
CA ARG A 205 -6.64 13.27 -11.83
C ARG A 205 -8.11 13.06 -11.47
N LEU A 206 -8.44 12.07 -10.66
CA LEU A 206 -9.81 11.81 -10.20
C LEU A 206 -10.37 12.95 -9.33
N ALA A 207 -9.52 13.61 -8.55
CA ALA A 207 -9.86 14.78 -7.74
C ALA A 207 -10.07 16.05 -8.60
N GLY A 208 -9.65 16.03 -9.87
CA GLY A 208 -9.78 17.17 -10.78
C GLY A 208 -8.64 18.19 -10.63
N ALA A 209 -7.45 17.77 -10.19
CA ALA A 209 -6.27 18.62 -10.22
C ALA A 209 -5.99 19.13 -11.65
N GLU A 210 -5.67 20.42 -11.79
CA GLU A 210 -5.41 21.06 -13.09
C GLU A 210 -4.02 20.69 -13.61
N ARG A 211 -3.03 20.63 -12.71
CA ARG A 211 -1.64 20.36 -13.04
C ARG A 211 -1.06 19.29 -12.11
N ILE A 212 -0.45 18.26 -12.69
CA ILE A 212 0.10 17.12 -11.95
C ILE A 212 1.54 16.89 -12.43
N ILE A 213 2.51 17.24 -11.60
CA ILE A 213 3.94 17.17 -11.87
C ILE A 213 4.49 15.84 -11.32
N ALA A 214 4.95 14.97 -12.21
CA ALA A 214 5.60 13.70 -11.85
C ALA A 214 7.11 13.90 -11.68
N ILE A 215 7.67 13.50 -10.53
CA ILE A 215 9.09 13.70 -10.21
C ILE A 215 9.72 12.34 -9.90
N ASP A 216 10.76 11.96 -10.63
CA ASP A 216 11.54 10.75 -10.36
C ASP A 216 12.98 10.93 -10.85
N ILE A 217 13.91 10.14 -10.33
CA ILE A 217 15.32 10.14 -10.78
C ILE A 217 15.53 9.26 -12.03
N ARG A 218 14.45 8.66 -12.54
CA ARG A 218 14.44 7.81 -13.73
C ARG A 218 13.44 8.38 -14.72
N SER A 219 13.95 8.94 -15.83
CA SER A 219 13.13 9.59 -16.85
C SER A 219 12.04 8.65 -17.39
N GLU A 220 12.35 7.37 -17.59
CA GLU A 220 11.40 6.37 -18.08
C GLU A 220 10.18 6.20 -17.16
N LYS A 221 10.32 6.46 -15.86
CA LYS A 221 9.20 6.42 -14.90
C LYS A 221 8.34 7.67 -14.99
N THR A 222 8.95 8.83 -15.19
CA THR A 222 8.21 10.08 -15.40
C THR A 222 7.48 10.09 -16.75
N GLU A 223 8.06 9.47 -17.78
CA GLU A 223 7.41 9.26 -19.08
C GLU A 223 6.20 8.32 -18.95
N LEU A 224 6.35 7.22 -18.19
CA LEU A 224 5.26 6.31 -17.89
C LEU A 224 4.12 7.02 -17.14
N ALA A 225 4.45 7.94 -16.22
CA ALA A 225 3.48 8.67 -15.41
C ALA A 225 2.46 9.46 -16.23
N ALA A 226 2.82 9.94 -17.42
CA ALA A 226 1.90 10.62 -18.33
C ALA A 226 0.70 9.73 -18.73
N GLN A 227 0.91 8.41 -18.82
CA GLN A 227 -0.17 7.46 -19.09
C GLN A 227 -1.19 7.38 -17.95
N PHE A 228 -0.79 7.73 -16.72
CA PHE A 228 -1.62 7.70 -15.52
C PHE A 228 -2.26 9.06 -15.20
N GLY A 229 -1.81 10.13 -15.84
CA GLY A 229 -2.46 11.44 -15.78
C GLY A 229 -1.57 12.60 -15.39
N SER A 230 -0.24 12.44 -15.28
CA SER A 230 0.63 13.60 -15.08
C SER A 230 0.60 14.51 -16.31
N THR A 231 0.63 15.82 -16.06
CA THR A 231 0.67 16.87 -17.09
C THR A 231 2.09 17.31 -17.40
N ASP A 232 2.97 17.22 -16.41
CA ASP A 232 4.36 17.64 -16.48
C ASP A 232 5.27 16.59 -15.81
N SER A 233 6.57 16.66 -16.09
CA SER A 233 7.57 15.76 -15.53
C SER A 233 8.86 16.49 -15.18
N ILE A 234 9.48 16.11 -14.06
CA ILE A 234 10.83 16.52 -13.68
C ILE A 234 11.69 15.26 -13.53
N ASP A 235 12.68 15.12 -14.41
CA ASP A 235 13.76 14.14 -14.24
C ASP A 235 14.78 14.67 -13.25
N ALA A 236 14.73 14.17 -12.02
CA ALA A 236 15.59 14.57 -10.92
C ALA A 236 16.95 13.82 -10.89
N SER A 237 17.36 13.16 -11.97
CA SER A 237 18.63 12.43 -12.05
C SER A 237 19.86 13.34 -11.98
N SER A 238 19.74 14.59 -12.45
CA SER A 238 20.86 15.52 -12.58
C SER A 238 20.52 16.97 -12.25
N VAL A 239 19.29 17.25 -11.82
CA VAL A 239 18.83 18.59 -11.45
C VAL A 239 18.28 18.61 -10.03
N ASP A 240 18.27 19.80 -9.43
CA ASP A 240 17.55 20.02 -8.18
C ASP A 240 16.04 20.05 -8.46
N ALA A 241 15.32 19.07 -7.92
CA ALA A 241 13.89 18.92 -8.17
C ALA A 241 13.06 20.10 -7.65
N VAL A 242 13.47 20.73 -6.55
CA VAL A 242 12.76 21.87 -5.97
C VAL A 242 12.95 23.10 -6.86
N ALA A 243 14.19 23.38 -7.25
CA ALA A 243 14.48 24.49 -8.16
C ALA A 243 13.77 24.32 -9.51
N ALA A 244 13.83 23.12 -10.09
CA ALA A 244 13.14 22.80 -11.34
C ALA A 244 11.62 22.95 -11.23
N LEU A 245 11.02 22.62 -10.08
CA LEU A 245 9.60 22.85 -9.83
C LEU A 245 9.26 24.35 -9.81
N TYR A 246 10.05 25.17 -9.14
CA TYR A 246 9.81 26.63 -9.12
C TYR A 246 10.09 27.32 -10.47
N GLU A 247 10.96 26.76 -11.32
CA GLU A 247 11.09 27.22 -12.72
C GLU A 247 9.81 26.95 -13.53
N LEU A 248 9.15 25.81 -13.26
CA LEU A 248 7.93 25.39 -13.95
C LEU A 248 6.66 26.05 -13.39
N LEU A 249 6.64 26.27 -12.08
CA LEU A 249 5.51 26.78 -11.29
C LEU A 249 6.05 27.69 -10.17
N PRO A 250 6.29 28.98 -10.44
CA PRO A 250 6.94 29.92 -9.50
C PRO A 250 6.22 30.11 -8.16
N ASP A 251 4.92 29.79 -8.09
CA ASP A 251 4.11 29.91 -6.87
C ASP A 251 4.18 28.67 -5.97
N GLY A 252 4.90 27.62 -6.37
CA GLY A 252 4.90 26.32 -5.70
C GLY A 252 3.61 25.52 -5.96
N VAL A 253 3.48 24.35 -5.32
CA VAL A 253 2.28 23.49 -5.45
C VAL A 253 1.34 23.57 -4.25
N ASP A 254 0.06 23.34 -4.49
CA ASP A 254 -0.95 23.22 -3.44
C ASP A 254 -0.76 21.93 -2.64
N TYR A 255 -0.35 20.84 -3.30
CA TYR A 255 -0.08 19.57 -2.65
C TYR A 255 1.20 18.91 -3.18
N ALA A 256 2.09 18.49 -2.29
CA ALA A 256 3.28 17.72 -2.63
C ALA A 256 3.24 16.36 -1.93
N PHE A 257 3.31 15.26 -2.68
CA PHE A 257 3.29 13.91 -2.15
C PHE A 257 4.68 13.29 -2.18
N ASP A 258 5.19 12.85 -1.03
CA ASP A 258 6.35 11.96 -0.96
C ASP A 258 5.86 10.51 -1.01
N ALA A 259 6.12 9.83 -2.13
CA ALA A 259 5.80 8.41 -2.34
C ALA A 259 7.05 7.50 -2.32
N ILE A 260 8.18 8.00 -1.81
CA ILE A 260 9.47 7.28 -1.73
C ILE A 260 9.77 6.88 -0.29
N GLY A 261 9.64 7.80 0.66
CA GLY A 261 9.98 7.53 2.07
C GLY A 261 11.47 7.72 2.37
N ARG A 262 12.11 8.73 1.78
CA ARG A 262 13.44 9.21 2.20
C ARG A 262 13.28 10.53 2.93
N THR A 263 14.16 10.81 3.89
CA THR A 263 14.13 12.10 4.60
C THR A 263 14.31 13.27 3.63
N ALA A 264 15.22 13.15 2.66
CA ALA A 264 15.43 14.16 1.64
C ALA A 264 14.18 14.43 0.78
N THR A 265 13.43 13.40 0.39
CA THR A 265 12.22 13.57 -0.43
C THR A 265 11.07 14.16 0.38
N THR A 266 11.01 13.86 1.68
CA THR A 266 10.09 14.49 2.62
C THR A 266 10.39 15.99 2.76
N GLU A 267 11.65 16.37 2.90
CA GLU A 267 12.08 17.77 2.98
C GLU A 267 11.81 18.50 1.67
N GLN A 268 12.10 17.88 0.52
CA GLN A 268 11.79 18.42 -0.80
C GLN A 268 10.29 18.65 -0.98
N ALA A 269 9.43 17.70 -0.56
CA ALA A 269 7.98 17.88 -0.64
C ALA A 269 7.51 19.11 0.14
N ILE A 270 8.10 19.39 1.31
CA ILE A 270 7.79 20.60 2.11
C ILE A 270 8.30 21.86 1.39
N GLN A 271 9.49 21.82 0.81
CA GLN A 271 10.09 22.96 0.11
C GLN A 271 9.37 23.34 -1.19
N MET A 272 8.67 22.40 -1.83
CA MET A 272 7.90 22.61 -3.07
C MET A 272 6.56 23.31 -2.85
N LEU A 273 6.11 23.48 -1.60
CA LEU A 273 4.78 24.01 -1.29
C LEU A 273 4.66 25.51 -1.57
N GLY A 274 3.54 25.90 -2.16
CA GLY A 274 3.08 27.29 -2.17
C GLY A 274 2.45 27.73 -0.84
N LEU A 275 1.85 28.92 -0.83
CA LEU A 275 1.07 29.42 0.32
C LEU A 275 -0.15 28.52 0.58
N GLY A 276 -0.38 28.13 1.84
CA GLY A 276 -1.49 27.24 2.23
C GLY A 276 -1.30 25.76 1.87
N GLY A 277 -0.19 25.42 1.20
CA GLY A 277 0.06 24.11 0.63
C GLY A 277 0.19 22.99 1.68
N ALA A 278 0.04 21.74 1.23
CA ALA A 278 0.17 20.56 2.08
C ALA A 278 1.18 19.55 1.54
N ALA A 279 2.20 19.23 2.33
CA ALA A 279 3.07 18.09 2.08
C ALA A 279 2.43 16.83 2.67
N VAL A 280 2.35 15.76 1.89
CA VAL A 280 1.70 14.50 2.24
C VAL A 280 2.73 13.38 2.20
N ILE A 281 3.07 12.86 3.38
CA ILE A 281 4.07 11.81 3.54
C ILE A 281 3.37 10.46 3.45
N VAL A 282 3.56 9.79 2.31
CA VAL A 282 2.96 8.49 1.99
C VAL A 282 4.02 7.38 2.04
N GLY A 283 5.20 7.66 1.47
CA GLY A 283 6.36 6.79 1.57
C GLY A 283 6.83 6.66 3.01
N LEU A 284 7.21 5.45 3.40
CA LEU A 284 7.54 5.12 4.79
C LEU A 284 9.07 4.98 4.94
N PRO A 285 9.73 5.84 5.72
CA PRO A 285 11.18 5.75 5.92
C PRO A 285 11.57 4.63 6.91
N PRO A 286 12.87 4.30 7.01
CA PRO A 286 13.39 3.40 8.03
C PRO A 286 13.11 3.91 9.46
N THR A 287 13.07 2.99 10.41
CA THR A 287 12.83 3.33 11.83
C THR A 287 13.89 4.30 12.35
N GLY A 288 13.45 5.41 12.96
CA GLY A 288 14.34 6.39 13.59
C GLY A 288 14.89 7.47 12.66
N ALA A 289 14.61 7.39 11.35
CA ALA A 289 14.91 8.46 10.40
C ALA A 289 14.21 9.77 10.79
N ARG A 290 14.89 10.90 10.56
CA ARG A 290 14.38 12.25 10.89
C ARG A 290 14.59 13.19 9.72
N ALA A 291 13.52 13.87 9.32
CA ALA A 291 13.54 15.02 8.42
C ALA A 291 13.51 16.31 9.25
N SER A 292 13.97 17.40 8.64
CA SER A 292 14.07 18.73 9.22
C SER A 292 13.35 19.77 8.36
N PHE A 293 12.78 20.78 9.00
CA PHE A 293 12.11 21.90 8.32
C PHE A 293 12.21 23.14 9.20
N GLU A 294 12.01 24.31 8.60
CA GLU A 294 11.99 25.58 9.32
C GLU A 294 10.56 25.90 9.80
N PRO A 295 10.27 25.91 11.12
CA PRO A 295 8.91 26.11 11.61
C PRO A 295 8.35 27.50 11.33
N LEU A 296 9.21 28.53 11.24
CA LEU A 296 8.77 29.89 10.92
C LEU A 296 8.23 29.96 9.50
N VAL A 297 8.94 29.40 8.52
CA VAL A 297 8.50 29.35 7.11
C VAL A 297 7.18 28.60 6.98
N LEU A 298 7.07 27.42 7.61
CA LEU A 298 5.84 26.63 7.59
C LEU A 298 4.65 27.42 8.16
N ALA A 299 4.84 28.13 9.28
CA ALA A 299 3.79 28.87 9.95
C ALA A 299 3.40 30.16 9.22
N GLU A 300 4.37 30.93 8.71
CA GLU A 300 4.11 32.18 7.97
C GLU A 300 3.41 31.91 6.63
N ALA A 301 3.71 30.79 5.99
CA ALA A 301 3.09 30.38 4.73
C ALA A 301 1.77 29.61 4.91
N ASP A 302 1.28 29.42 6.14
CA ASP A 302 0.07 28.65 6.48
C ASP A 302 0.09 27.20 5.92
N GLN A 303 1.27 26.59 5.90
CA GLN A 303 1.49 25.27 5.30
C GLN A 303 1.21 24.12 6.27
N ARG A 304 0.93 22.93 5.71
CA ARG A 304 0.58 21.72 6.46
C ARG A 304 1.51 20.56 6.11
N ILE A 305 1.78 19.71 7.09
CA ILE A 305 2.46 18.42 6.90
C ILE A 305 1.52 17.31 7.38
N LEU A 306 1.16 16.40 6.48
CA LEU A 306 0.18 15.34 6.71
C LEU A 306 0.83 13.96 6.54
N GLY A 307 0.58 13.05 7.48
CA GLY A 307 0.93 11.64 7.33
C GLY A 307 -0.23 10.84 6.70
N SER A 308 0.06 9.99 5.73
CA SER A 308 -0.95 9.19 5.02
C SER A 308 -0.67 7.68 5.14
N ASN A 309 -1.16 7.07 6.22
CA ASN A 309 -1.11 5.62 6.36
C ASN A 309 -2.29 4.96 5.63
N TYR A 310 -2.00 4.01 4.74
CA TYR A 310 -3.00 3.31 3.91
C TYR A 310 -3.95 4.23 3.13
N GLY A 311 -3.53 5.45 2.82
CA GLY A 311 -4.41 6.44 2.18
C GLY A 311 -5.63 6.84 3.01
N SER A 312 -5.58 6.65 4.34
CA SER A 312 -6.71 6.90 5.26
C SER A 312 -8.03 6.24 4.83
N VAL A 313 -7.96 5.13 4.10
CA VAL A 313 -9.16 4.46 3.56
C VAL A 313 -10.06 3.89 4.65
N ARG A 314 -11.33 3.75 4.31
CA ARG A 314 -12.30 2.88 4.98
C ARG A 314 -12.41 1.63 4.14
N PRO A 315 -11.68 0.53 4.46
CA PRO A 315 -11.57 -0.61 3.58
C PRO A 315 -12.92 -1.14 3.09
N SER A 316 -13.93 -1.18 3.96
CA SER A 316 -15.27 -1.66 3.63
C SER A 316 -16.03 -0.84 2.58
N ILE A 317 -15.65 0.44 2.39
CA ILE A 317 -16.29 1.38 1.46
C ILE A 317 -15.39 1.65 0.26
N ASP A 318 -14.12 1.96 0.52
CA ASP A 318 -13.25 2.51 -0.50
C ASP A 318 -12.65 1.42 -1.39
N ILE A 319 -12.36 0.21 -0.87
CA ILE A 319 -11.81 -0.88 -1.71
C ILE A 319 -12.80 -1.34 -2.79
N PRO A 320 -14.09 -1.63 -2.49
CA PRO A 320 -15.06 -1.96 -3.52
C PRO A 320 -15.22 -0.82 -4.54
N ALA A 321 -15.27 0.43 -4.07
CA ALA A 321 -15.37 1.59 -4.95
C ALA A 321 -14.14 1.74 -5.88
N LEU A 322 -12.93 1.46 -5.39
CA LEU A 322 -11.72 1.46 -6.21
C LEU A 322 -11.73 0.35 -7.25
N VAL A 323 -12.24 -0.84 -6.90
CA VAL A 323 -12.45 -1.92 -7.88
C VAL A 323 -13.47 -1.51 -8.93
N ASP A 324 -14.58 -0.88 -8.54
CA ASP A 324 -15.58 -0.40 -9.49
C ASP A 324 -15.00 0.66 -10.43
N ARG A 325 -14.23 1.62 -9.92
CA ARG A 325 -13.54 2.63 -10.75
C ARG A 325 -12.56 2.02 -11.75
N TYR A 326 -11.88 0.93 -11.38
CA TYR A 326 -11.05 0.18 -12.32
C TYR A 326 -11.90 -0.48 -13.41
N MET A 327 -12.98 -1.16 -13.03
CA MET A 327 -13.88 -1.83 -13.97
C MET A 327 -14.59 -0.84 -14.91
N ASP A 328 -14.82 0.40 -14.46
CA ASP A 328 -15.40 1.48 -15.23
C ASP A 328 -14.35 2.25 -16.08
N GLY A 329 -13.08 1.83 -16.05
CA GLY A 329 -11.99 2.42 -16.82
C GLY A 329 -11.49 3.78 -16.30
N GLN A 330 -11.90 4.19 -15.11
CA GLN A 330 -11.46 5.42 -14.46
C GLN A 330 -10.09 5.27 -13.77
N LEU A 331 -9.74 4.04 -13.39
CA LEU A 331 -8.40 3.66 -12.91
C LEU A 331 -7.77 2.67 -13.88
N LYS A 332 -6.46 2.80 -14.09
CA LYS A 332 -5.62 1.91 -14.86
C LYS A 332 -4.83 1.04 -13.89
N LEU A 333 -5.14 -0.25 -13.85
CA LEU A 333 -4.40 -1.21 -13.03
C LEU A 333 -3.54 -2.15 -13.88
N ASP A 334 -4.00 -2.58 -15.05
CA ASP A 334 -3.22 -3.46 -15.94
C ASP A 334 -1.83 -2.92 -16.29
N PRO A 335 -1.66 -1.62 -16.63
CA PRO A 335 -0.34 -1.08 -16.94
C PRO A 335 0.59 -0.97 -15.72
N LEU A 336 0.07 -1.15 -14.49
CA LEU A 336 0.92 -1.23 -13.30
C LEU A 336 1.65 -2.59 -13.24
N VAL A 337 1.08 -3.64 -13.83
CA VAL A 337 1.58 -5.01 -13.74
C VAL A 337 2.70 -5.22 -14.77
N SER A 338 3.94 -5.28 -14.28
CA SER A 338 5.12 -5.57 -15.09
C SER A 338 5.25 -7.07 -15.39
N ALA A 339 4.89 -7.93 -14.45
CA ALA A 339 5.02 -9.37 -14.59
C ALA A 339 4.00 -10.12 -13.72
N ARG A 340 3.66 -11.32 -14.18
CA ARG A 340 2.97 -12.36 -13.39
C ARG A 340 3.92 -13.53 -13.25
N ARG A 341 4.18 -13.96 -12.03
CA ARG A 341 5.19 -14.95 -11.66
C ARG A 341 4.54 -16.03 -10.80
N PRO A 342 4.99 -17.30 -10.83
CA PRO A 342 4.56 -18.28 -9.85
C PRO A 342 5.01 -17.85 -8.44
N LEU A 343 4.28 -18.24 -7.39
CA LEU A 343 4.63 -17.94 -6.00
C LEU A 343 6.03 -18.43 -5.60
N SER A 344 6.54 -19.48 -6.25
CA SER A 344 7.90 -19.97 -6.05
C SER A 344 8.99 -18.97 -6.46
N GLU A 345 8.68 -17.99 -7.30
CA GLU A 345 9.60 -16.94 -7.78
C GLU A 345 9.50 -15.64 -6.96
N ALA A 346 9.01 -15.72 -5.71
CA ALA A 346 8.82 -14.54 -4.87
C ALA A 346 10.13 -13.81 -4.54
N LEU A 347 11.24 -14.52 -4.41
CA LEU A 347 12.55 -13.91 -4.13
C LEU A 347 13.04 -13.11 -5.32
N GLU A 348 12.97 -13.68 -6.51
CA GLU A 348 13.32 -13.03 -7.77
C GLU A 348 12.47 -11.78 -8.00
N ALA A 349 11.16 -11.87 -7.72
CA ALA A 349 10.26 -10.73 -7.81
C ALA A 349 10.63 -9.59 -6.82
N LEU A 350 11.08 -9.93 -5.61
CA LEU A 350 11.58 -8.95 -4.64
C LEU A 350 12.91 -8.31 -5.11
N ASP A 351 13.83 -9.09 -5.69
CA ASP A 351 15.10 -8.60 -6.23
C ASP A 351 14.89 -7.66 -7.44
N GLU A 352 13.94 -8.00 -8.33
CA GLU A 352 13.54 -7.16 -9.46
C GLU A 352 12.95 -5.82 -9.00
N LEU A 353 12.14 -5.84 -7.94
CA LEU A 353 11.59 -4.64 -7.33
C LEU A 353 12.69 -3.76 -6.71
N GLU A 354 13.67 -4.38 -6.03
CA GLU A 354 14.80 -3.70 -5.41
C GLU A 354 15.69 -2.97 -6.42
N THR A 355 15.95 -3.59 -7.56
CA THR A 355 16.70 -2.97 -8.68
C THR A 355 15.88 -1.92 -9.44
N GLY A 356 14.57 -1.83 -9.16
CA GLY A 356 13.63 -0.95 -9.84
C GLY A 356 13.35 -1.38 -11.30
N SER A 357 13.64 -2.61 -11.67
CA SER A 357 13.35 -3.14 -13.02
C SER A 357 11.87 -3.47 -13.23
N ALA A 358 11.11 -3.66 -12.14
CA ALA A 358 9.67 -3.89 -12.15
C ALA A 358 8.90 -2.79 -11.39
N LEU A 359 7.66 -2.54 -11.82
CA LEU A 359 6.72 -1.62 -11.16
C LEU A 359 5.84 -2.36 -10.14
N ARG A 360 5.08 -3.35 -10.63
CA ARG A 360 4.38 -4.34 -9.80
C ARG A 360 4.51 -5.72 -10.42
N THR A 361 4.95 -6.67 -9.60
CA THR A 361 4.94 -8.09 -9.94
C THR A 361 3.83 -8.76 -9.15
N LEU A 362 3.02 -9.56 -9.82
CA LEU A 362 1.97 -10.38 -9.20
C LEU A 362 2.47 -11.81 -9.05
N LEU A 363 2.44 -12.33 -7.83
CA LEU A 363 2.68 -13.73 -7.51
C LEU A 363 1.37 -14.50 -7.63
N ILE A 364 1.38 -15.57 -8.42
CA ILE A 364 0.25 -16.46 -8.66
C ILE A 364 0.55 -17.79 -7.94
N PRO A 365 -0.22 -18.15 -6.90
CA PRO A 365 0.00 -19.39 -6.15
C PRO A 365 -0.19 -20.69 -6.93
#